data_AF-A0AAV8SCW3-F1
#
_entry.id   AF-A0AAV8SCW3-F1
#
_cell.length_a   1.000
_cell.length_b   1.000
_cell.length_c   1.000
_cell.angle_alpha   90.00
_cell.angle_beta   90.00
_cell.angle_gamma   90.00
#
_symmetry.space_group_name_H-M   'P 1'
#
loop_
_entity.id
_entity.type
_entity.pdbx_description
1 polymer ?
#
loop_
_entity_poly.entity_id
_entity_poly.type
_entity_poly.pdbx_seq_one_letter_code
_entity_poly.pdbx_strand_id
1 'polypeptide(L)'
;MSKVEMVLPVVIGGYTDFFSSIYHKKNCGIIFRGPQTPIRDTWFQLPVAYHGRASSIIVSGADVVRLRGQSAPTDSPPVQFGPSEKLDFELEMYSNLGKDDVCSKEHIELANEAARQGIVLLKKDDNALPLTKATCKTVVAIGPHAKATNVMLGNYAGVPCQMTFPIVGLEKYAKVEYQMGCSEILCRNRTFIFDAMEALKNADATIIYVGIDLSIEAESRDRVDLDLPGYQNELIQMVSDAAKGPVVIVVLSAGGVDLSLAKNHPNVKAILWAGYPGEKGGQAIADILFGKYNPGGRLPHTWYPNDYVSKLPMTSMPLRPVNGYPGRTYKLSDGVKNNFSLRIKKKELKGKDGGSQSNYF
;
A
#
# COMPACT_ATOMS: atom_id res chain seq x y z
N MET A 1 -33.67 -4.55 40.62
CA MET A 1 -32.97 -3.98 39.44
C MET A 1 -33.89 -3.82 38.22
N SER A 2 -35.22 -3.86 38.35
CA SER A 2 -36.18 -3.91 37.23
C SER A 2 -36.70 -2.56 36.72
N LYS A 3 -35.99 -1.45 36.93
CA LYS A 3 -36.40 -0.12 36.42
C LYS A 3 -35.20 0.73 35.97
N VAL A 4 -34.31 0.16 35.16
CA VAL A 4 -33.30 0.95 34.44
C VAL A 4 -33.55 0.75 32.97
N GLU A 5 -33.97 1.82 32.30
CA GLU A 5 -34.11 1.86 30.84
C GLU A 5 -32.83 2.44 30.25
N MET A 6 -32.17 1.67 29.38
CA MET A 6 -31.02 2.16 28.64
C MET A 6 -31.51 3.04 27.48
N VAL A 7 -31.35 4.34 27.63
CA VAL A 7 -31.81 5.35 26.64
C VAL A 7 -30.76 5.65 25.56
N LEU A 8 -29.68 4.87 25.53
CA LEU A 8 -28.59 4.99 24.56
C LEU A 8 -29.06 4.43 23.20
N PRO A 9 -29.23 5.27 22.15
CA PRO A 9 -29.65 4.79 20.83
C PRO A 9 -28.56 3.95 20.13
N VAL A 10 -27.33 3.89 20.70
CA VAL A 10 -26.16 3.21 20.14
C VAL A 10 -25.29 2.61 21.24
N VAL A 11 -24.61 1.49 20.93
CA VAL A 11 -23.60 0.86 21.80
C VAL A 11 -22.25 1.53 21.58
N ILE A 12 -21.61 2.02 22.65
CA ILE A 12 -20.36 2.79 22.57
C ILE A 12 -19.18 1.90 22.95
N GLY A 13 -18.32 1.59 21.98
CA GLY A 13 -17.13 0.76 22.17
C GLY A 13 -15.91 1.52 22.71
N GLY A 14 -15.93 2.86 22.66
CA GLY A 14 -14.84 3.76 23.06
C GLY A 14 -14.91 5.07 22.27
N TYR A 15 -14.22 6.12 22.74
CA TYR A 15 -14.04 7.37 21.99
C TYR A 15 -12.60 7.88 22.14
N THR A 16 -12.16 8.66 21.16
CA THR A 16 -10.84 9.30 21.12
C THR A 16 -11.08 10.80 21.07
N ASP A 17 -10.61 11.53 22.07
CA ASP A 17 -10.69 12.98 22.08
C ASP A 17 -9.53 13.58 21.26
N PHE A 18 -9.85 14.60 20.48
CA PHE A 18 -8.94 15.38 19.67
C PHE A 18 -9.23 16.86 19.84
N PHE A 19 -8.20 17.69 19.70
CA PHE A 19 -8.43 19.10 19.40
C PHE A 19 -9.10 19.23 18.03
N SER A 20 -10.40 19.48 18.04
CA SER A 20 -11.24 19.62 16.84
C SER A 20 -10.83 20.76 15.89
N SER A 21 -10.04 21.74 16.36
CA SER A 21 -9.45 22.80 15.53
C SER A 21 -8.33 23.55 16.23
N ILE A 22 -7.57 24.36 15.46
CA ILE A 22 -6.60 25.33 15.99
C ILE A 22 -7.25 26.34 16.95
N TYR A 23 -8.51 26.71 16.69
CA TYR A 23 -9.25 27.66 17.54
C TYR A 23 -9.65 27.03 18.87
N HIS A 24 -10.12 25.77 18.85
CA HIS A 24 -10.38 25.01 20.05
C HIS A 24 -9.10 24.86 20.89
N LYS A 25 -7.99 24.48 20.26
CA LYS A 25 -6.68 24.40 20.93
C LYS A 25 -6.25 25.73 21.53
N LYS A 26 -6.45 26.84 20.82
CA LYS A 26 -6.09 28.19 21.26
C LYS A 26 -6.88 28.57 22.51
N ASN A 27 -8.20 28.38 22.50
CA ASN A 27 -9.08 28.78 23.60
C ASN A 27 -8.76 28.01 24.89
N CYS A 28 -8.63 26.68 24.82
CA CYS A 28 -8.17 25.88 25.98
C CYS A 28 -6.77 26.30 26.42
N GLY A 29 -5.89 26.55 25.45
CA GLY A 29 -4.55 27.08 25.68
C GLY A 29 -4.52 28.36 26.50
N ILE A 30 -5.40 29.32 26.18
CA ILE A 30 -5.53 30.59 26.92
C ILE A 30 -5.93 30.31 28.37
N ILE A 31 -6.85 29.38 28.62
CA ILE A 31 -7.34 29.04 29.96
C ILE A 31 -6.23 28.43 30.83
N PHE A 32 -5.42 27.52 30.27
CA PHE A 32 -4.43 26.77 31.04
C PHE A 32 -3.02 27.39 31.05
N ARG A 33 -2.66 28.16 30.02
CA ARG A 33 -1.29 28.70 29.82
C ARG A 33 -1.24 30.22 29.64
N GLY A 34 -2.39 30.87 29.53
CA GLY A 34 -2.49 32.29 29.25
C GLY A 34 -2.37 32.65 27.76
N PRO A 35 -2.66 33.91 27.40
CA PRO A 35 -2.77 34.36 26.00
C PRO A 35 -1.44 34.51 25.27
N GLN A 36 -0.32 34.51 25.98
CA GLN A 36 1.03 34.69 25.43
C GLN A 36 1.49 33.43 24.65
N THR A 37 1.16 32.23 25.14
CA THR A 37 1.55 30.95 24.52
C THR A 37 0.40 29.93 24.52
N PRO A 38 -0.74 30.27 23.88
CA PRO A 38 -1.93 29.45 23.95
C PRO A 38 -1.76 28.14 23.18
N ILE A 39 -0.95 28.08 22.12
CA ILE A 39 -0.64 26.85 21.40
C ILE A 39 0.86 26.63 21.44
N ARG A 40 1.30 25.42 21.82
CA ARG A 40 2.72 25.02 21.71
C ARG A 40 3.00 24.57 20.28
N ASP A 41 4.16 24.90 19.75
CA ASP A 41 4.55 24.56 18.38
C ASP A 41 4.48 23.06 18.08
N THR A 42 4.69 22.22 19.09
CA THR A 42 4.58 20.76 18.98
C THR A 42 3.19 20.30 18.52
N TRP A 43 2.13 21.06 18.78
CA TRP A 43 0.77 20.73 18.33
C TRP A 43 0.64 20.70 16.79
N PHE A 44 1.43 21.50 16.08
CA PHE A 44 1.42 21.52 14.60
C PHE A 44 2.25 20.39 13.98
N GLN A 45 3.01 19.66 14.79
CA GLN A 45 3.99 18.69 14.32
C GLN A 45 3.63 17.26 14.70
N LEU A 46 2.82 17.07 15.74
CA LEU A 46 2.42 15.78 16.27
C LEU A 46 0.90 15.71 16.42
N PRO A 47 0.22 14.72 15.81
CA PRO A 47 -1.18 14.47 16.13
C PRO A 47 -1.29 14.07 17.61
N VAL A 48 -1.95 14.92 18.41
CA VAL A 48 -2.25 14.63 19.80
C VAL A 48 -3.60 13.93 19.84
N ALA A 49 -3.57 12.62 20.02
CA ALA A 49 -4.75 11.80 20.28
C ALA A 49 -4.58 11.16 21.66
N TYR A 50 -5.64 11.12 22.46
CA TYR A 50 -5.67 10.29 23.65
C TYR A 50 -6.98 9.50 23.69
N HIS A 51 -6.89 8.27 24.19
CA HIS A 51 -8.07 7.47 24.49
C HIS A 51 -8.78 8.11 25.68
N GLY A 52 -9.98 8.66 25.46
CA GLY A 52 -10.88 9.11 26.51
C GLY A 52 -11.73 7.94 27.01
N ARG A 53 -11.99 7.88 28.33
CA ARG A 53 -13.06 7.03 28.90
C ARG A 53 -14.29 7.88 29.13
N ALA A 54 -15.42 7.50 28.51
CA ALA A 54 -16.59 8.37 28.46
C ALA A 54 -17.16 8.44 29.86
N SER A 55 -17.01 9.59 30.51
CA SER A 55 -17.43 9.75 31.90
C SER A 55 -18.82 10.38 31.89
N SER A 56 -19.83 9.52 31.72
CA SER A 56 -21.27 9.79 31.80
C SER A 56 -21.92 10.36 30.53
N ILE A 57 -22.94 9.65 30.05
CA ILE A 57 -23.83 10.08 28.96
C ILE A 57 -25.17 10.41 29.60
N ILE A 58 -25.64 11.63 29.39
CA ILE A 58 -26.89 12.13 29.94
C ILE A 58 -27.90 12.36 28.81
N VAL A 59 -29.17 12.10 29.08
CA VAL A 59 -30.25 12.39 28.12
C VAL A 59 -30.44 13.90 28.05
N SER A 60 -30.67 14.44 26.85
CA SER A 60 -30.96 15.86 26.66
C SER A 60 -32.15 16.30 27.53
N GLY A 61 -31.97 17.40 28.28
CA GLY A 61 -32.95 17.90 29.24
C GLY A 61 -32.81 17.33 30.66
N ALA A 62 -31.88 16.40 30.91
CA ALA A 62 -31.54 15.98 32.26
C ALA A 62 -30.64 16.99 32.98
N ASP A 63 -30.92 17.24 34.26
CA ASP A 63 -30.08 18.10 35.09
C ASP A 63 -28.70 17.49 35.29
N VAL A 64 -27.65 18.30 35.10
CA VAL A 64 -26.28 17.89 35.36
C VAL A 64 -25.87 18.32 36.76
N VAL A 65 -25.74 17.35 37.66
CA VAL A 65 -25.31 17.62 39.03
C VAL A 65 -23.80 17.80 39.07
N ARG A 66 -23.33 18.97 39.55
CA ARG A 66 -21.90 19.23 39.75
C ARG A 66 -21.31 18.17 40.69
N LEU A 67 -20.30 17.45 40.22
CA LEU A 67 -19.60 16.45 41.00
C LEU A 67 -18.87 17.06 42.20
N ARG A 68 -18.66 16.26 43.25
CA ARG A 68 -17.78 16.63 44.36
C ARG A 68 -16.35 16.29 43.95
N GLY A 69 -15.51 17.31 43.86
CA GLY A 69 -14.09 17.19 43.58
C GLY A 69 -13.28 16.93 44.85
N GLN A 70 -12.04 16.50 44.65
CA GLN A 70 -11.03 16.33 45.68
C GLN A 70 -10.04 17.50 45.59
N SER A 71 -9.76 18.19 46.70
CA SER A 71 -8.70 19.19 46.78
C SER A 71 -7.63 18.76 47.81
N ALA A 72 -6.37 19.02 47.47
CA ALA A 72 -5.23 18.82 48.36
C ALA A 72 -4.44 20.14 48.41
N PRO A 73 -4.84 21.09 49.26
CA PRO A 73 -4.10 22.34 49.43
C PRO A 73 -2.67 22.03 49.91
N THR A 74 -1.66 22.65 49.28
CA THR A 74 -0.23 22.44 49.59
C THR A 74 0.12 22.64 51.06
N ASP A 75 -0.68 23.42 51.78
CA ASP A 75 -0.38 23.88 53.13
C ASP A 75 -1.21 23.16 54.22
N SER A 76 -2.05 22.17 53.87
CA SER A 76 -2.92 21.48 54.86
C SER A 76 -3.40 20.09 54.42
N PRO A 77 -2.71 19.00 54.84
CA PRO A 77 -3.31 17.67 54.86
C PRO A 77 -4.32 17.59 56.03
N PRO A 78 -5.54 17.04 55.85
CA PRO A 78 -5.90 16.01 54.88
C PRO A 78 -6.64 16.50 53.62
N VAL A 79 -6.71 15.63 52.62
CA VAL A 79 -7.56 15.75 51.43
C VAL A 79 -8.97 16.20 51.81
N GLN A 80 -9.49 17.23 51.14
CA GLN A 80 -10.85 17.72 51.32
C GLN A 80 -11.74 17.35 50.13
N PHE A 81 -13.02 17.10 50.40
CA PHE A 81 -14.03 16.83 49.38
C PHE A 81 -15.07 17.95 49.38
N GLY A 82 -15.24 18.62 48.25
CA GLY A 82 -16.13 19.77 48.10
C GLY A 82 -16.70 19.87 46.68
N PRO A 83 -17.56 20.83 46.36
CA PRO A 83 -17.95 21.08 44.98
C PRO A 83 -16.71 21.30 44.11
N SER A 84 -16.61 20.65 42.94
CA SER A 84 -15.49 20.86 42.03
C SER A 84 -15.32 22.35 41.69
N GLU A 85 -14.13 22.91 41.84
CA GLU A 85 -13.85 24.33 41.53
C GLU A 85 -13.86 24.61 40.02
N LYS A 86 -13.38 23.64 39.23
CA LYS A 86 -13.38 23.65 37.77
C LYS A 86 -14.13 22.42 37.28
N LEU A 87 -15.08 22.62 36.36
CA LEU A 87 -15.84 21.57 35.72
C LEU A 87 -15.75 21.79 34.21
N ASP A 88 -15.20 20.80 33.52
CA ASP A 88 -15.13 20.77 32.06
C ASP A 88 -16.31 19.98 31.51
N PHE A 89 -16.85 20.41 30.37
CA PHE A 89 -17.94 19.73 29.68
C PHE A 89 -17.56 19.61 28.19
N GLU A 90 -17.48 18.38 27.71
CA GLU A 90 -17.25 18.08 26.29
C GLU A 90 -18.60 17.78 25.62
N LEU A 91 -18.93 18.51 24.54
CA LEU A 91 -20.10 18.23 23.71
C LEU A 91 -19.68 17.38 22.52
N GLU A 92 -20.06 16.10 22.55
CA GLU A 92 -19.81 15.14 21.48
C GLU A 92 -20.95 15.16 20.45
N MET A 93 -20.63 15.44 19.18
CA MET A 93 -21.58 15.43 18.06
C MET A 93 -21.40 14.15 17.23
N TYR A 94 -22.46 13.37 17.06
CA TYR A 94 -22.48 12.18 16.20
C TYR A 94 -22.62 12.56 14.72
N SER A 95 -21.87 11.90 13.84
CA SER A 95 -21.94 12.05 12.38
C SER A 95 -22.67 10.89 11.69
N ASN A 96 -23.42 11.20 10.62
CA ASN A 96 -24.31 10.31 9.87
C ASN A 96 -23.55 9.35 8.93
N LEU A 97 -22.75 8.42 9.45
CA LEU A 97 -22.23 7.29 8.65
C LEU A 97 -22.88 5.98 9.10
N GLY A 98 -23.35 5.19 8.15
CA GLY A 98 -24.02 3.91 8.35
C GLY A 98 -23.51 2.83 7.40
N LYS A 99 -24.24 1.71 7.35
CA LYS A 99 -23.90 0.55 6.51
C LYS A 99 -23.77 0.91 5.02
N ASP A 100 -24.59 1.84 4.55
CA ASP A 100 -24.62 2.24 3.14
C ASP A 100 -23.39 3.06 2.72
N ASP A 101 -22.64 3.61 3.68
CA ASP A 101 -21.36 4.28 3.44
C ASP A 101 -20.20 3.29 3.35
N VAL A 102 -20.35 2.09 3.93
CA VAL A 102 -19.39 0.99 3.78
C VAL A 102 -19.53 0.43 2.36
N CYS A 103 -18.40 0.21 1.68
CA CYS A 103 -18.40 -0.27 0.29
C CYS A 103 -19.15 0.65 -0.70
N SER A 104 -19.22 1.96 -0.41
CA SER A 104 -19.73 2.94 -1.38
C SER A 104 -18.91 2.91 -2.68
N LYS A 105 -19.51 3.38 -3.77
CA LYS A 105 -18.83 3.42 -5.07
C LYS A 105 -17.57 4.28 -5.02
N GLU A 106 -17.63 5.34 -4.23
CA GLU A 106 -16.56 6.30 -3.99
C GLU A 106 -15.39 5.64 -3.24
N HIS A 107 -15.65 4.84 -2.21
CA HIS A 107 -14.61 4.10 -1.48
C HIS A 107 -13.95 3.02 -2.34
N ILE A 108 -14.74 2.29 -3.11
CA ILE A 108 -14.24 1.28 -4.06
C ILE A 108 -13.36 1.94 -5.13
N GLU A 109 -13.80 3.06 -5.70
CA GLU A 109 -13.01 3.76 -6.71
C GLU A 109 -11.76 4.41 -6.12
N LEU A 110 -11.80 4.86 -4.87
CA LEU A 110 -10.61 5.32 -4.15
C LEU A 110 -9.57 4.19 -4.00
N ALA A 111 -10.00 2.98 -3.66
CA ALA A 111 -9.11 1.81 -3.60
C ALA A 111 -8.50 1.48 -4.98
N ASN A 112 -9.31 1.57 -6.04
CA ASN A 112 -8.85 1.40 -7.42
C ASN A 112 -7.84 2.47 -7.84
N GLU A 113 -8.10 3.73 -7.52
CA GLU A 113 -7.22 4.85 -7.84
C GLU A 113 -5.90 4.77 -7.07
N ALA A 114 -5.93 4.36 -5.80
CA ALA A 114 -4.73 4.08 -5.03
C ALA A 114 -3.87 2.99 -5.70
N ALA A 115 -4.49 1.91 -6.18
CA ALA A 115 -3.78 0.86 -6.93
C ALA A 115 -3.19 1.39 -8.24
N ARG A 116 -3.94 2.18 -9.02
CA ARG A 116 -3.44 2.79 -10.27
C ARG A 116 -2.25 3.72 -10.05
N GLN A 117 -2.30 4.54 -9.01
CA GLN A 117 -1.22 5.46 -8.64
C GLN A 117 0.00 4.71 -8.07
N GLY A 118 -0.22 3.60 -7.36
CA GLY A 118 0.83 2.82 -6.71
C GLY A 118 1.61 1.91 -7.64
N ILE A 119 1.01 1.41 -8.72
CA ILE A 119 1.69 0.52 -9.67
C ILE A 119 2.87 1.24 -10.33
N VAL A 120 4.03 0.58 -10.29
CA VAL A 120 5.29 1.10 -10.80
C VAL A 120 5.63 0.39 -12.09
N LEU A 121 5.79 1.16 -13.16
CA LEU A 121 6.48 0.69 -14.36
C LEU A 121 7.97 0.62 -14.02
N LEU A 122 8.59 -0.55 -14.22
CA LEU A 122 10.00 -0.83 -13.91
C LEU A 122 10.90 -0.91 -15.16
N LYS A 123 10.36 -1.50 -16.24
CA LYS A 123 10.98 -1.54 -17.57
C LYS A 123 9.90 -1.25 -18.61
N LYS A 124 10.29 -0.55 -19.68
CA LYS A 124 9.48 -0.39 -20.89
C LYS A 124 10.38 -0.14 -22.10
N ASP A 125 10.23 -0.97 -23.12
CA ASP A 125 10.75 -0.73 -24.46
C ASP A 125 9.79 0.22 -25.23
N ASP A 126 10.29 0.87 -26.29
CA ASP A 126 9.46 1.73 -27.12
C ASP A 126 8.32 0.92 -27.77
N ASN A 127 7.10 1.48 -27.74
CA ASN A 127 5.84 0.88 -28.25
C ASN A 127 5.32 -0.39 -27.56
N ALA A 128 5.96 -0.87 -26.48
CA ALA A 128 5.51 -2.06 -25.75
C ALA A 128 4.17 -1.88 -25.02
N LEU A 129 3.96 -0.68 -24.48
CA LEU A 129 2.76 -0.26 -23.77
C LEU A 129 2.40 1.17 -24.20
N PRO A 130 1.10 1.53 -24.22
CA PRO A 130 -0.04 0.67 -23.87
C PRO A 130 -0.40 -0.34 -24.98
N LEU A 131 -0.95 -1.48 -24.59
CA LEU A 131 -1.62 -2.42 -25.49
C LEU A 131 -2.91 -1.75 -25.99
N THR A 132 -3.07 -1.59 -27.29
CA THR A 132 -4.28 -0.94 -27.83
C THR A 132 -5.27 -2.00 -28.28
N LYS A 133 -6.57 -1.75 -28.09
CA LYS A 133 -7.64 -2.66 -28.58
C LYS A 133 -7.60 -2.85 -30.10
N ALA A 134 -7.00 -1.92 -30.83
CA ALA A 134 -6.83 -2.00 -32.28
C ALA A 134 -5.82 -3.09 -32.68
N THR A 135 -4.72 -3.22 -31.92
CA THR A 135 -3.60 -4.09 -32.25
C THR A 135 -3.48 -5.34 -31.36
N CYS A 136 -4.20 -5.39 -30.25
CA CYS A 136 -4.15 -6.48 -29.28
C CYS A 136 -5.58 -6.94 -28.95
N LYS A 137 -6.02 -7.99 -29.65
CA LYS A 137 -7.35 -8.60 -29.50
C LYS A 137 -7.31 -9.83 -28.61
N THR A 138 -6.20 -10.58 -28.63
CA THR A 138 -5.99 -11.79 -27.83
C THR A 138 -4.77 -11.64 -26.94
N VAL A 139 -4.98 -11.76 -25.63
CA VAL A 139 -3.92 -11.76 -24.62
C VAL A 139 -3.84 -13.13 -23.98
N VAL A 140 -2.63 -13.67 -23.85
CA VAL A 140 -2.40 -14.86 -23.03
C VAL A 140 -1.88 -14.41 -21.66
N ALA A 141 -2.61 -14.73 -20.60
CA ALA A 141 -2.25 -14.45 -19.21
C ALA A 141 -1.72 -15.71 -18.54
N ILE A 142 -0.46 -15.69 -18.11
CA ILE A 142 0.27 -16.87 -17.63
C ILE A 142 0.77 -16.64 -16.21
N GLY A 143 0.78 -17.69 -15.39
CA GLY A 143 1.57 -17.72 -14.15
C GLY A 143 0.75 -17.81 -12.88
N PRO A 144 1.42 -18.04 -11.73
CA PRO A 144 0.77 -18.37 -10.47
C PRO A 144 -0.12 -17.24 -9.94
N HIS A 145 0.10 -16.01 -10.38
CA HIS A 145 -0.69 -14.84 -9.98
C HIS A 145 -1.66 -14.31 -11.04
N ALA A 146 -1.82 -14.97 -12.20
CA ALA A 146 -2.77 -14.50 -13.20
C ALA A 146 -4.24 -14.59 -12.71
N LYS A 147 -4.52 -15.52 -11.79
CA LYS A 147 -5.79 -15.63 -11.05
C LYS A 147 -5.67 -15.21 -9.59
N ALA A 148 -4.76 -14.28 -9.28
CA ALA A 148 -4.53 -13.78 -7.93
C ALA A 148 -5.84 -13.31 -7.26
N THR A 149 -6.09 -13.84 -6.07
CA THR A 149 -7.20 -13.45 -5.19
C THR A 149 -6.64 -12.79 -3.93
N ASN A 150 -6.57 -13.50 -2.81
CA ASN A 150 -6.17 -13.00 -1.49
C ASN A 150 -4.76 -12.42 -1.48
N VAL A 151 -3.85 -12.90 -2.33
CA VAL A 151 -2.50 -12.34 -2.42
C VAL A 151 -2.52 -10.84 -2.71
N MET A 152 -3.48 -10.33 -3.50
CA MET A 152 -3.56 -8.89 -3.78
C MET A 152 -3.87 -8.04 -2.54
N LEU A 153 -4.38 -8.63 -1.46
CA LEU A 153 -4.73 -7.92 -0.22
C LEU A 153 -3.53 -7.74 0.72
N GLY A 154 -2.47 -8.56 0.58
CA GLY A 154 -1.38 -8.60 1.55
C GLY A 154 -1.85 -9.14 2.92
N ASN A 155 -1.25 -8.65 4.01
CA ASN A 155 -1.59 -9.00 5.39
C ASN A 155 -2.45 -7.91 6.05
N TYR A 156 -2.93 -8.16 7.29
CA TYR A 156 -3.76 -7.21 8.05
C TYR A 156 -5.00 -6.68 7.30
N ALA A 157 -5.56 -7.49 6.40
CA ALA A 157 -6.71 -7.14 5.59
C ALA A 157 -8.01 -7.75 6.13
N GLY A 158 -9.09 -7.00 6.06
CA GLY A 158 -10.46 -7.50 6.26
C GLY A 158 -11.01 -8.18 5.00
N VAL A 159 -12.28 -8.57 5.07
CA VAL A 159 -13.00 -9.09 3.88
C VAL A 159 -13.31 -7.92 2.94
N PRO A 160 -12.81 -7.93 1.69
CA PRO A 160 -13.08 -6.86 0.75
C PRO A 160 -14.54 -6.86 0.31
N CYS A 161 -15.03 -5.71 -0.14
CA CYS A 161 -16.40 -5.55 -0.63
C CYS A 161 -16.66 -6.37 -1.91
N GLN A 162 -15.63 -6.43 -2.76
CA GLN A 162 -15.60 -7.17 -4.00
C GLN A 162 -14.16 -7.42 -4.40
N MET A 163 -13.90 -8.32 -5.35
CA MET A 163 -12.56 -8.53 -5.89
C MET A 163 -12.59 -8.49 -7.41
N THR A 164 -11.64 -7.81 -8.03
CA THR A 164 -11.39 -7.89 -9.46
C THR A 164 -10.03 -8.54 -9.70
N PHE A 165 -10.05 -9.81 -10.11
CA PHE A 165 -8.86 -10.61 -10.39
C PHE A 165 -8.16 -10.12 -11.68
N PRO A 166 -6.86 -10.37 -11.85
CA PRO A 166 -6.12 -9.86 -13.01
C PRO A 166 -6.71 -10.28 -14.36
N ILE A 167 -7.03 -11.56 -14.55
CA ILE A 167 -7.69 -12.04 -15.79
C ILE A 167 -9.02 -11.33 -16.07
N VAL A 168 -9.86 -11.11 -15.04
CA VAL A 168 -11.16 -10.44 -15.18
C VAL A 168 -10.97 -8.95 -15.52
N GLY A 169 -9.89 -8.34 -15.03
CA GLY A 169 -9.49 -6.99 -15.43
C GLY A 169 -9.14 -6.92 -16.92
N LEU A 170 -8.34 -7.88 -17.40
CA LEU A 170 -7.92 -7.96 -18.81
C LEU A 170 -9.08 -8.24 -19.77
N GLU A 171 -10.06 -9.06 -19.37
CA GLU A 171 -11.25 -9.43 -20.17
C GLU A 171 -12.10 -8.22 -20.59
N LYS A 172 -12.00 -7.09 -19.88
CA LYS A 172 -12.65 -5.83 -20.27
C LYS A 172 -12.05 -5.18 -21.52
N TYR A 173 -10.85 -5.62 -21.92
CA TYR A 173 -10.07 -5.01 -22.98
C TYR A 173 -9.79 -5.92 -24.16
N ALA A 174 -9.59 -7.22 -23.92
CA ALA A 174 -9.23 -8.20 -24.93
C ALA A 174 -9.84 -9.57 -24.60
N LYS A 175 -9.86 -10.47 -25.59
CA LYS A 175 -10.06 -11.90 -25.32
C LYS A 175 -8.86 -12.41 -24.53
N VAL A 176 -9.10 -13.03 -23.38
CA VAL A 176 -8.04 -13.55 -22.52
C VAL A 176 -8.03 -15.06 -22.58
N GLU A 177 -6.87 -15.64 -22.88
CA GLU A 177 -6.59 -17.06 -22.66
C GLU A 177 -5.69 -17.19 -21.43
N TYR A 178 -6.15 -17.96 -20.45
CA TYR A 178 -5.39 -18.19 -19.22
C TYR A 178 -4.62 -19.51 -19.32
N GLN A 179 -3.34 -19.47 -18.94
CA GLN A 179 -2.54 -20.67 -18.71
C GLN A 179 -1.88 -20.62 -17.34
N MET A 180 -1.80 -21.76 -16.70
CA MET A 180 -1.31 -21.82 -15.32
C MET A 180 0.19 -21.56 -15.26
N GLY A 181 0.99 -22.24 -16.09
CA GLY A 181 2.45 -22.19 -16.05
C GLY A 181 3.00 -22.83 -14.77
N CYS A 182 2.89 -22.15 -13.64
CA CYS A 182 3.15 -22.69 -12.31
C CYS A 182 1.83 -22.90 -11.57
N SER A 183 1.64 -24.08 -10.96
CA SER A 183 0.42 -24.43 -10.22
C SER A 183 0.26 -23.73 -8.88
N GLU A 184 1.36 -23.23 -8.33
CA GLU A 184 1.41 -22.53 -7.05
C GLU A 184 2.52 -21.47 -7.06
N ILE A 185 2.50 -20.56 -6.10
CA ILE A 185 3.50 -19.49 -6.02
C ILE A 185 4.93 -20.02 -5.84
N LEU A 186 5.09 -21.12 -5.10
CA LEU A 186 6.38 -21.78 -4.91
C LEU A 186 6.90 -22.43 -6.19
N CYS A 187 6.05 -22.57 -7.21
CA CYS A 187 6.35 -23.12 -8.52
C CYS A 187 7.28 -24.35 -8.46
N ARG A 188 6.92 -25.34 -7.65
CA ARG A 188 7.72 -26.56 -7.46
C ARG A 188 7.67 -27.52 -8.64
N ASN A 189 6.73 -27.32 -9.56
CA ASN A 189 6.51 -28.17 -10.71
C ASN A 189 6.43 -27.33 -11.99
N ARG A 190 7.25 -27.69 -12.98
CA ARG A 190 7.35 -27.04 -14.29
C ARG A 190 6.48 -27.67 -15.40
N THR A 191 5.74 -28.75 -15.13
CA THR A 191 4.98 -29.50 -16.15
C THR A 191 4.06 -28.60 -16.98
N PHE A 192 3.37 -27.65 -16.35
CA PHE A 192 2.39 -26.79 -17.01
C PHE A 192 3.01 -25.61 -17.78
N ILE A 193 4.35 -25.46 -17.77
CA ILE A 193 5.04 -24.43 -18.57
C ILE A 193 4.91 -24.76 -20.06
N PHE A 194 4.97 -26.04 -20.44
CA PHE A 194 4.86 -26.46 -21.84
C PHE A 194 3.48 -26.18 -22.42
N ASP A 195 2.41 -26.48 -21.68
CA ASP A 195 1.03 -26.15 -22.08
C ASP A 195 0.87 -24.63 -22.27
N ALA A 196 1.49 -23.84 -21.38
CA ALA A 196 1.47 -22.38 -21.47
C ALA A 196 2.15 -21.86 -22.73
N MET A 197 3.20 -22.53 -23.22
CA MET A 197 3.88 -22.18 -24.48
C MET A 197 3.01 -22.49 -25.70
N GLU A 198 2.19 -23.55 -25.68
CA GLU A 198 1.33 -23.90 -26.82
C GLU A 198 0.25 -22.84 -27.08
N ALA A 199 -0.25 -22.21 -26.02
CA ALA A 199 -1.24 -21.12 -26.08
C ALA A 199 -0.72 -19.86 -26.80
N LEU A 200 0.60 -19.69 -26.90
CA LEU A 200 1.22 -18.48 -27.46
C LEU A 200 1.07 -18.36 -28.98
N LYS A 201 0.64 -19.43 -29.68
CA LYS A 201 0.60 -19.50 -31.16
C LYS A 201 -0.13 -18.32 -31.81
N ASN A 202 -1.21 -17.87 -31.18
CA ASN A 202 -2.13 -16.82 -31.66
C ASN A 202 -2.22 -15.61 -30.70
N ALA A 203 -1.26 -15.46 -29.79
CA ALA A 203 -1.25 -14.38 -28.81
C ALA A 203 -0.75 -13.08 -29.44
N ASP A 204 -1.54 -12.01 -29.35
CA ASP A 204 -1.08 -10.67 -29.75
C ASP A 204 -0.14 -10.08 -28.69
N ALA A 205 -0.35 -10.42 -27.41
CA ALA A 205 0.54 -10.09 -26.31
C ALA A 205 0.50 -11.18 -25.23
N THR A 206 1.60 -11.31 -24.48
CA THR A 206 1.73 -12.26 -23.37
C THR A 206 1.96 -11.50 -22.07
N ILE A 207 1.13 -11.77 -21.05
CA ILE A 207 1.28 -11.19 -19.72
C ILE A 207 1.65 -12.31 -18.74
N ILE A 208 2.86 -12.24 -18.17
CA ILE A 208 3.34 -13.23 -17.20
C ILE A 208 3.23 -12.64 -15.79
N TYR A 209 2.40 -13.24 -14.95
CA TYR A 209 2.16 -12.85 -13.56
C TYR A 209 3.01 -13.70 -12.63
N VAL A 210 3.99 -13.07 -11.98
CA VAL A 210 4.95 -13.71 -11.08
C VAL A 210 5.01 -12.96 -9.74
N GLY A 211 5.78 -13.49 -8.79
CA GLY A 211 6.11 -12.79 -7.55
C GLY A 211 6.12 -13.73 -6.35
N ILE A 212 5.65 -13.22 -5.22
CA ILE A 212 5.62 -13.89 -3.92
C ILE A 212 4.32 -13.56 -3.18
N ASP A 213 4.00 -14.31 -2.14
CA ASP A 213 2.83 -14.09 -1.28
C ASP A 213 3.20 -14.22 0.21
N LEU A 214 2.17 -14.23 1.07
CA LEU A 214 2.36 -14.37 2.53
C LEU A 214 2.92 -15.73 2.97
N SER A 215 3.00 -16.74 2.10
CA SER A 215 3.73 -17.97 2.42
C SER A 215 5.25 -17.78 2.40
N ILE A 216 5.73 -16.69 1.78
CA ILE A 216 7.13 -16.33 1.60
C ILE A 216 7.52 -15.13 2.46
N GLU A 217 6.71 -14.07 2.48
CA GLU A 217 6.97 -12.85 3.27
C GLU A 217 5.77 -12.50 4.17
N ALA A 218 5.94 -12.65 5.48
CA ALA A 218 4.87 -12.35 6.43
C ALA A 218 5.40 -11.97 7.80
N GLU A 219 4.49 -11.60 8.69
CA GLU A 219 4.83 -11.45 10.09
C GLU A 219 5.43 -12.74 10.65
N SER A 220 6.54 -12.61 11.39
CA SER A 220 7.34 -13.75 11.88
C SER A 220 7.91 -14.66 10.78
N ARG A 221 7.95 -14.19 9.52
CA ARG A 221 8.48 -14.92 8.38
C ARG A 221 9.26 -13.97 7.47
N ASP A 222 10.52 -13.79 7.80
CA ASP A 222 11.48 -13.16 6.90
C ASP A 222 11.82 -14.12 5.75
N ARG A 223 12.09 -13.54 4.58
CA ARG A 223 12.68 -14.28 3.46
C ARG A 223 14.15 -14.58 3.74
N VAL A 224 14.65 -15.65 3.13
CA VAL A 224 16.07 -16.03 3.18
C VAL A 224 16.85 -15.61 1.94
N ASP A 225 16.14 -15.26 0.86
CA ASP A 225 16.67 -14.78 -0.41
C ASP A 225 15.71 -13.76 -1.05
N LEU A 226 16.15 -13.17 -2.16
CA LEU A 226 15.35 -12.25 -2.98
C LEU A 226 14.90 -12.88 -4.30
N ASP A 227 15.13 -14.18 -4.53
CA ASP A 227 14.79 -14.79 -5.82
C ASP A 227 13.28 -14.98 -5.99
N LEU A 228 12.84 -15.14 -7.25
CA LEU A 228 11.51 -15.67 -7.51
C LEU A 228 11.47 -17.16 -7.13
N PRO A 229 10.45 -17.62 -6.37
CA PRO A 229 10.37 -19.00 -5.93
C PRO A 229 10.31 -20.03 -7.07
N GLY A 230 11.03 -21.14 -6.89
CA GLY A 230 10.97 -22.33 -7.74
C GLY A 230 11.23 -22.03 -9.21
N TYR A 231 10.41 -22.61 -10.09
CA TYR A 231 10.57 -22.50 -11.54
C TYR A 231 9.97 -21.24 -12.16
N GLN A 232 9.64 -20.20 -11.37
CA GLN A 232 9.10 -18.95 -11.94
C GLN A 232 10.09 -18.25 -12.89
N ASN A 233 11.40 -18.31 -12.62
CA ASN A 233 12.42 -17.80 -13.54
C ASN A 233 12.49 -18.61 -14.84
N GLU A 234 12.35 -19.94 -14.77
CA GLU A 234 12.29 -20.83 -15.95
C GLU A 234 11.01 -20.59 -16.76
N LEU A 235 9.87 -20.34 -16.08
CA LEU A 235 8.62 -19.91 -16.72
C LEU A 235 8.83 -18.62 -17.51
N ILE A 236 9.43 -17.58 -16.91
CA ILE A 236 9.71 -16.32 -17.61
C ILE A 236 10.58 -16.58 -18.83
N GLN A 237 11.66 -17.36 -18.71
CA GLN A 237 12.58 -17.65 -19.80
C GLN A 237 11.86 -18.37 -20.95
N MET A 238 11.28 -19.54 -20.69
CA MET A 238 10.68 -20.41 -21.72
C MET A 238 9.49 -19.77 -22.42
N VAL A 239 8.61 -19.10 -21.66
CA VAL A 239 7.46 -18.40 -22.24
C VAL A 239 7.91 -17.19 -23.05
N SER A 240 8.93 -16.46 -22.58
CA SER A 240 9.43 -15.29 -23.31
C SER A 240 10.14 -15.69 -24.60
N ASP A 241 10.83 -16.84 -24.64
CA ASP A 241 11.46 -17.37 -25.84
C ASP A 241 10.42 -17.84 -26.87
N ALA A 242 9.32 -18.44 -26.42
CA ALA A 242 8.25 -18.94 -27.30
C ALA A 242 7.25 -17.86 -27.76
N ALA A 243 7.19 -16.72 -27.07
CA ALA A 243 6.26 -15.65 -27.40
C ALA A 243 6.60 -14.95 -28.72
N LYS A 244 5.58 -14.73 -29.56
CA LYS A 244 5.71 -13.95 -30.81
C LYS A 244 5.46 -12.46 -30.61
N GLY A 245 4.52 -12.12 -29.73
CA GLY A 245 4.15 -10.75 -29.38
C GLY A 245 4.96 -10.19 -28.21
N PRO A 246 4.75 -8.92 -27.83
CA PRO A 246 5.38 -8.33 -26.65
C PRO A 246 5.05 -9.13 -25.39
N VAL A 247 6.07 -9.39 -24.58
CA VAL A 247 5.93 -9.99 -23.25
C VAL A 247 5.97 -8.90 -22.20
N VAL A 248 4.98 -8.89 -21.30
CA VAL A 248 4.92 -8.01 -20.15
C VAL A 248 4.94 -8.83 -18.87
N ILE A 249 5.85 -8.52 -17.96
CA ILE A 249 5.91 -9.15 -16.64
C ILE A 249 5.13 -8.29 -15.65
N VAL A 250 4.23 -8.89 -14.88
CA VAL A 250 3.53 -8.25 -13.76
C VAL A 250 3.95 -8.95 -12.48
N VAL A 251 4.55 -8.18 -11.58
CA VAL A 251 5.12 -8.68 -10.32
C VAL A 251 4.23 -8.27 -9.17
N LEU A 252 3.68 -9.25 -8.46
CA LEU A 252 2.89 -9.07 -7.23
C LEU A 252 3.74 -9.54 -6.05
N SER A 253 4.19 -8.59 -5.24
CA SER A 253 5.04 -8.77 -4.07
C SER A 253 5.08 -7.49 -3.26
N ALA A 254 5.25 -7.54 -1.93
CA ALA A 254 5.61 -6.36 -1.15
C ALA A 254 7.10 -6.05 -1.30
N GLY A 255 7.96 -7.04 -1.03
CA GLY A 255 9.40 -6.90 -1.18
C GLY A 255 9.87 -6.88 -2.64
N GLY A 256 11.08 -6.36 -2.87
CA GLY A 256 11.77 -6.54 -4.15
C GLY A 256 12.16 -8.01 -4.36
N VAL A 257 12.02 -8.49 -5.59
CA VAL A 257 12.46 -9.82 -6.04
C VAL A 257 13.48 -9.67 -7.17
N ASP A 258 14.55 -10.45 -7.21
CA ASP A 258 15.56 -10.32 -8.26
C ASP A 258 14.95 -10.67 -9.63
N LEU A 259 14.91 -9.67 -10.50
CA LEU A 259 14.31 -9.71 -11.83
C LEU A 259 15.37 -9.53 -12.92
N SER A 260 16.65 -9.75 -12.60
CA SER A 260 17.76 -9.54 -13.53
C SER A 260 17.59 -10.35 -14.83
N LEU A 261 17.09 -11.59 -14.74
CA LEU A 261 16.76 -12.43 -15.90
C LEU A 261 15.69 -11.76 -16.77
N ALA A 262 14.53 -11.43 -16.19
CA ALA A 262 13.42 -10.81 -16.91
C ALA A 262 13.81 -9.45 -17.51
N LYS A 263 14.54 -8.64 -16.75
CA LYS A 263 14.99 -7.31 -17.18
C LYS A 263 15.89 -7.38 -18.41
N ASN A 264 16.79 -8.36 -18.48
CA ASN A 264 17.76 -8.47 -19.56
C ASN A 264 17.27 -9.33 -20.74
N HIS A 265 16.10 -9.97 -20.61
CA HIS A 265 15.53 -10.78 -21.69
C HIS A 265 15.09 -9.91 -22.88
N PRO A 266 15.46 -10.25 -24.14
CA PRO A 266 15.17 -9.42 -25.32
C PRO A 266 13.67 -9.34 -25.64
N ASN A 267 12.90 -10.39 -25.36
CA ASN A 267 11.45 -10.42 -25.63
C ASN A 267 10.60 -9.82 -24.51
N VAL A 268 11.16 -9.57 -23.32
CA VAL A 268 10.45 -8.90 -22.23
C VAL A 268 10.45 -7.40 -22.49
N LYS A 269 9.30 -6.89 -22.93
CA LYS A 269 9.14 -5.51 -23.39
C LYS A 269 8.67 -4.55 -22.30
N ALA A 270 8.04 -5.05 -21.24
CA ALA A 270 7.72 -4.25 -20.08
C ALA A 270 7.72 -5.07 -18.79
N ILE A 271 7.97 -4.40 -17.66
CA ILE A 271 7.85 -4.97 -16.32
C ILE A 271 7.06 -3.98 -15.46
N LEU A 272 5.98 -4.45 -14.85
CA LEU A 272 5.18 -3.74 -13.86
C LEU A 272 5.39 -4.38 -12.49
N TRP A 273 5.62 -3.56 -11.46
CA TRP A 273 5.47 -3.99 -10.07
C TRP A 273 4.18 -3.42 -9.50
N ALA A 274 3.30 -4.32 -9.07
CA ALA A 274 1.96 -4.00 -8.62
C ALA A 274 1.78 -4.04 -7.10
N GLY A 275 2.83 -4.36 -6.33
CA GLY A 275 2.70 -4.49 -4.89
C GLY A 275 1.69 -5.58 -4.51
N TYR A 276 0.88 -5.27 -3.49
CA TYR A 276 -0.40 -5.93 -3.22
C TYR A 276 -1.52 -4.91 -3.48
N PRO A 277 -2.14 -4.92 -4.68
CA PRO A 277 -2.95 -3.81 -5.20
C PRO A 277 -4.42 -3.80 -4.74
N GLY A 278 -4.78 -4.58 -3.72
CA GLY A 278 -6.08 -4.58 -3.08
C GLY A 278 -7.23 -5.10 -3.95
N GLU A 279 -8.46 -4.73 -3.56
CA GLU A 279 -9.70 -5.29 -4.12
C GLU A 279 -9.91 -5.01 -5.61
N LYS A 280 -9.37 -3.90 -6.11
CA LYS A 280 -9.46 -3.50 -7.51
C LYS A 280 -8.16 -3.66 -8.27
N GLY A 281 -7.19 -4.39 -7.71
CA GLY A 281 -5.87 -4.53 -8.30
C GLY A 281 -5.84 -5.09 -9.71
N GLY A 282 -6.65 -6.10 -10.02
CA GLY A 282 -6.76 -6.62 -11.39
C GLY A 282 -7.30 -5.60 -12.39
N GLN A 283 -8.22 -4.73 -11.96
CA GLN A 283 -8.70 -3.60 -12.78
C GLN A 283 -7.58 -2.59 -13.02
N ALA A 284 -6.86 -2.19 -11.97
CA ALA A 284 -5.80 -1.19 -12.05
C ALA A 284 -4.65 -1.66 -12.96
N ILE A 285 -4.24 -2.93 -12.85
CA ILE A 285 -3.25 -3.55 -13.73
C ILE A 285 -3.71 -3.47 -15.20
N ALA A 286 -4.96 -3.87 -15.48
CA ALA A 286 -5.50 -3.84 -16.84
C ALA A 286 -5.64 -2.41 -17.38
N ASP A 287 -6.07 -1.46 -16.56
CA ASP A 287 -6.19 -0.04 -16.92
C ASP A 287 -4.83 0.53 -17.37
N ILE A 288 -3.73 0.14 -16.72
CA ILE A 288 -2.37 0.55 -17.09
C ILE A 288 -1.90 -0.17 -18.36
N LEU A 289 -2.08 -1.48 -18.43
CA LEU A 289 -1.65 -2.28 -19.59
C LEU A 289 -2.31 -1.78 -20.88
N PHE A 290 -3.58 -1.39 -20.83
CA PHE A 290 -4.34 -0.90 -21.99
C PHE A 290 -4.42 0.62 -22.11
N GLY A 291 -3.65 1.37 -21.30
CA GLY A 291 -3.51 2.82 -21.44
C GLY A 291 -4.73 3.64 -21.06
N LYS A 292 -5.69 3.07 -20.31
CA LYS A 292 -6.74 3.85 -19.65
C LYS A 292 -6.17 4.72 -18.52
N TYR A 293 -5.06 4.29 -17.93
CA TYR A 293 -4.32 5.04 -16.92
C TYR A 293 -2.82 5.06 -17.22
N ASN A 294 -2.16 6.20 -16.99
CA ASN A 294 -0.72 6.32 -17.14
C ASN A 294 -0.04 6.06 -15.78
N PRO A 295 0.82 5.04 -15.65
CA PRO A 295 1.42 4.70 -14.37
C PRO A 295 2.35 5.81 -13.88
N GLY A 296 2.10 6.31 -12.67
CA GLY A 296 2.87 7.38 -12.02
C GLY A 296 3.67 6.92 -10.79
N GLY A 297 3.50 5.67 -10.36
CA GLY A 297 4.14 5.12 -9.17
C GLY A 297 5.66 5.09 -9.26
N ARG A 298 6.31 5.14 -8.10
CA ARG A 298 7.77 5.02 -7.94
C ARG A 298 8.08 4.03 -6.83
N LEU A 299 9.22 3.35 -6.95
CA LEU A 299 9.69 2.42 -5.92
C LEU A 299 9.92 3.17 -4.59
N PRO A 300 9.29 2.74 -3.48
CA PRO A 300 9.54 3.31 -2.16
C PRO A 300 10.79 2.72 -1.47
N HIS A 301 11.36 1.65 -2.03
CA HIS A 301 12.55 0.96 -1.52
C HIS A 301 13.55 0.64 -2.63
N THR A 302 14.79 0.36 -2.24
CA THR A 302 15.85 -0.03 -3.18
C THR A 302 15.64 -1.47 -3.63
N TRP A 303 15.75 -1.70 -4.94
CA TRP A 303 15.60 -3.03 -5.54
C TRP A 303 16.96 -3.71 -5.67
N TYR A 304 17.30 -4.54 -4.68
CA TYR A 304 18.61 -5.20 -4.59
C TYR A 304 18.68 -6.50 -5.43
N PRO A 305 19.86 -6.84 -5.97
CA PRO A 305 20.14 -8.19 -6.47
C PRO A 305 20.20 -9.21 -5.33
N ASN A 306 19.97 -10.49 -5.63
CA ASN A 306 19.88 -11.54 -4.62
C ASN A 306 21.19 -11.69 -3.79
N ASP A 307 22.34 -11.52 -4.43
CA ASP A 307 23.66 -11.62 -3.76
C ASP A 307 23.84 -10.61 -2.61
N TYR A 308 22.99 -9.58 -2.51
CA TYR A 308 23.02 -8.62 -1.41
C TYR A 308 22.76 -9.26 -0.04
N VAL A 309 21.88 -10.27 0.05
CA VAL A 309 21.47 -10.86 1.33
C VAL A 309 22.56 -11.70 2.00
N SER A 310 23.56 -12.13 1.23
CA SER A 310 24.70 -12.91 1.72
C SER A 310 25.94 -12.07 2.07
N LYS A 311 25.97 -10.77 1.70
CA LYS A 311 27.13 -9.89 1.93
C LYS A 311 27.33 -9.48 3.39
N LEU A 312 26.26 -9.47 4.18
CA LEU A 312 26.30 -9.17 5.61
C LEU A 312 25.08 -9.82 6.28
N PRO A 313 25.17 -10.39 7.49
CA PRO A 313 24.00 -10.91 8.18
C PRO A 313 22.86 -9.89 8.25
N MET A 314 21.63 -10.29 7.94
CA MET A 314 20.49 -9.36 7.94
C MET A 314 20.17 -8.78 9.33
N THR A 315 20.60 -9.45 10.40
CA THR A 315 20.55 -8.96 11.79
C THR A 315 21.57 -7.85 12.09
N SER A 316 22.50 -7.57 11.18
CA SER A 316 23.53 -6.55 11.32
C SER A 316 22.98 -5.16 10.99
N MET A 317 23.03 -4.25 11.96
CA MET A 317 22.46 -2.90 11.87
C MET A 317 23.35 -1.79 11.27
N PRO A 318 24.65 -1.95 10.94
CA PRO A 318 25.39 -0.94 10.20
C PRO A 318 24.69 -0.58 8.88
N LEU A 319 24.37 0.70 8.73
CA LEU A 319 23.75 1.24 7.52
C LEU A 319 24.78 1.64 6.47
N ARG A 320 26.00 1.96 6.90
CA ARG A 320 27.10 2.37 6.01
C ARG A 320 27.81 1.15 5.43
N PRO A 321 28.53 1.33 4.32
CA PRO A 321 29.41 0.30 3.79
C PRO A 321 30.45 -0.13 4.82
N VAL A 322 30.70 -1.44 4.92
CA VAL A 322 31.68 -2.03 5.84
C VAL A 322 32.27 -3.28 5.20
N ASN A 323 33.60 -3.37 5.08
CA ASN A 323 34.31 -4.59 4.66
C ASN A 323 33.71 -5.28 3.41
N GLY A 324 33.46 -4.53 2.34
CA GLY A 324 32.88 -5.07 1.10
C GLY A 324 31.35 -5.18 1.08
N TYR A 325 30.67 -4.97 2.21
CA TYR A 325 29.23 -4.73 2.25
C TYR A 325 28.91 -3.35 1.67
N PRO A 326 27.98 -3.23 0.70
CA PRO A 326 27.76 -1.98 -0.03
C PRO A 326 26.89 -0.98 0.74
N GLY A 327 26.53 -1.21 2.01
CA GLY A 327 25.64 -0.33 2.77
C GLY A 327 24.15 -0.54 2.47
N ARG A 328 23.29 0.05 3.32
CA ARG A 328 21.81 -0.13 3.30
C ARG A 328 21.12 1.13 2.81
N THR A 329 19.96 0.95 2.16
CA THR A 329 19.11 2.00 1.60
C THR A 329 19.75 2.77 0.45
N TYR A 330 18.93 3.47 -0.33
CA TYR A 330 19.42 4.32 -1.43
C TYR A 330 20.38 5.44 -0.97
N LYS A 331 20.30 5.86 0.30
CA LYS A 331 21.07 7.00 0.82
C LYS A 331 22.50 6.64 1.21
N LEU A 332 22.72 5.41 1.67
CA LEU A 332 23.98 4.99 2.28
C LEU A 332 24.59 3.78 1.56
N SER A 333 24.04 3.41 0.41
CA SER A 333 24.62 2.35 -0.40
C SER A 333 25.64 2.89 -1.40
N ASP A 334 26.87 2.41 -1.30
CA ASP A 334 27.94 2.66 -2.25
C ASP A 334 27.73 1.74 -3.47
N GLY A 335 27.15 2.28 -4.54
CA GLY A 335 27.12 1.62 -5.84
C GLY A 335 25.87 0.80 -6.16
N VAL A 336 24.94 0.58 -5.22
CA VAL A 336 23.62 0.04 -5.58
C VAL A 336 22.73 1.16 -6.09
N LYS A 337 22.87 1.47 -7.38
CA LYS A 337 21.86 2.24 -8.11
C LYS A 337 20.67 1.31 -8.34
N ASN A 338 19.45 1.80 -8.12
CA ASN A 338 18.23 1.03 -8.36
C ASN A 338 18.32 0.29 -9.70
N ASN A 339 18.19 -1.03 -9.67
CA ASN A 339 18.26 -1.87 -10.86
C ASN A 339 17.16 -1.56 -11.90
N PHE A 340 16.21 -0.69 -11.55
CA PHE A 340 15.20 -0.17 -12.46
C PHE A 340 15.31 1.35 -12.51
N SER A 341 15.58 1.88 -13.71
CA SER A 341 15.55 3.32 -13.97
C SER A 341 14.64 3.58 -15.17
N LEU A 342 13.38 3.91 -14.92
CA LEU A 342 12.54 4.49 -15.95
C LEU A 342 12.68 5.99 -15.93
N ARG A 343 13.38 6.50 -16.95
CA ARG A 343 13.35 7.93 -17.27
C ARG A 343 12.05 8.19 -17.98
N ILE A 344 11.07 8.79 -17.30
CA ILE A 344 9.94 9.44 -17.97
C ILE A 344 10.56 10.42 -18.98
N LYS A 345 10.18 10.35 -20.26
CA LYS A 345 10.63 11.30 -21.29
C LYS A 345 10.53 12.70 -20.71
N LYS A 346 11.68 13.38 -20.68
CA LYS A 346 11.94 14.71 -20.14
C LYS A 346 10.71 15.62 -20.31
N LYS A 347 9.86 15.72 -19.28
CA LYS A 347 9.01 16.91 -19.15
C LYS A 347 10.03 17.99 -18.80
N GLU A 348 10.24 18.97 -19.66
CA GLU A 348 11.08 20.12 -19.33
C GLU A 348 10.49 20.77 -18.08
N LEU A 349 11.05 20.42 -16.92
CA LEU A 349 10.83 21.17 -15.70
C LEU A 349 11.70 22.41 -15.82
N LYS A 350 11.17 23.43 -16.49
CA LYS A 350 11.72 24.78 -16.38
C LYS A 350 11.49 25.23 -14.94
N GLY A 351 12.54 25.18 -14.14
CA GLY A 351 12.55 25.86 -12.84
C GLY A 351 12.25 27.34 -13.07
N LYS A 352 11.53 27.96 -12.13
CA LYS A 352 11.20 29.40 -12.19
C LYS A 352 12.45 30.31 -12.21
N ASP A 353 13.63 29.77 -11.91
CA ASP A 353 14.85 30.54 -11.75
C ASP A 353 15.94 30.21 -12.77
N GLY A 354 15.61 29.88 -14.03
CA GLY A 354 16.54 29.90 -15.17
C GLY A 354 17.82 29.04 -15.11
N GLY A 355 18.09 28.34 -14.01
CA GLY A 355 19.28 27.53 -13.78
C GLY A 355 18.97 26.07 -14.01
N SER A 356 19.72 25.43 -14.92
CA SER A 356 19.67 23.98 -15.06
C SER A 356 20.30 23.33 -13.82
N GLN A 357 19.47 22.92 -12.85
CA GLN A 357 19.90 21.94 -11.87
C GLN A 357 19.58 20.53 -12.39
N SER A 358 20.64 19.74 -12.61
CA SER A 358 20.53 18.31 -12.84
C SER A 358 20.16 17.62 -11.53
N ASN A 359 18.88 17.64 -11.17
CA ASN A 359 18.40 16.79 -10.10
C ASN A 359 18.13 15.40 -10.69
N TYR A 360 19.00 14.44 -10.32
CA TYR A 360 18.76 13.03 -10.55
C TYR A 360 17.62 12.59 -9.62
N PHE A 361 16.47 12.24 -10.20
CA PHE A 361 15.36 11.58 -9.54
C PHE A 361 15.01 10.28 -10.25
#